data_AF-A0A2A2Q2V2-F1
#
_entry.id   AF-A0A2A2Q2V2-F1
#
_cell.length_a   1.000
_cell.length_b   1.000
_cell.length_c   1.000
_cell.angle_alpha   90.00
_cell.angle_beta   90.00
_cell.angle_gamma   90.00
#
_symmetry.space_group_name_H-M   'P 1'
#
loop_
_entity.id
_entity.type
_entity.pdbx_description
1 polymer ?
#
loop_
_entity_poly.entity_id
_entity_poly.type
_entity_poly.pdbx_seq_one_letter_code
_entity_poly.pdbx_strand_id
1 'polypeptide(L)'
;MAILLFSLGIAGAAPSPASLAGTVFRERGGIAALRLGWQRTIIFTTDTKFVYVKALSQSFPTTDWAVETAGPDGSYVYRKTGASTGELTFSDAFLERVTPFAGGGPRTLKLEFADESDALAGPGDVGQGTHDFFGSFALSKLATAEGQSVANLSMRGRVAPGNALVVGFVLKSPQSHVMIRVVGPSLRAFGIPQTWANPRFELHAAGRSAPISGGPGPRHGIAYYEDWSRSDASVPGLNQLFSYVGAFSLEAGSRDAVGVSPRIGAGAYTVVCTAEDGDPGGEALVEVYVLP
;
A
#
# COMPACT_ATOMS: atom_id res chain seq x y z
N MET A 1 18.16 15.39 50.23
CA MET A 1 17.14 15.19 49.18
C MET A 1 17.61 15.96 47.96
N ALA A 2 18.36 15.30 47.07
CA ALA A 2 18.89 15.91 45.86
C ALA A 2 17.84 15.79 44.75
N ILE A 3 17.35 16.92 44.26
CA ILE A 3 16.42 16.98 43.14
C ILE A 3 17.24 16.70 41.87
N LEU A 4 17.08 15.50 41.30
CA LEU A 4 17.52 15.19 39.95
C LEU A 4 16.68 16.03 38.98
N LEU A 5 17.29 17.07 38.40
CA LEU A 5 16.78 17.72 37.20
C LEU A 5 17.06 16.79 36.02
N PHE A 6 16.06 15.99 35.63
CA PHE A 6 16.06 15.38 34.30
C PHE A 6 15.87 16.50 33.27
N SER A 7 16.93 16.90 32.59
CA SER A 7 16.77 17.59 31.31
C SER A 7 16.15 16.58 30.34
N LEU A 8 14.88 16.77 29.98
CA LEU A 8 14.38 16.21 28.73
C LEU A 8 15.24 16.85 27.62
N GLY A 9 16.19 16.08 27.09
CA GLY A 9 16.87 16.46 25.87
C GLY A 9 15.82 16.65 24.79
N ILE A 10 15.71 17.87 24.28
CA ILE A 10 14.97 18.15 23.06
C ILE A 10 15.63 17.29 21.98
N ALA A 11 14.92 16.34 21.39
CA ALA A 11 15.41 15.58 20.25
C ALA A 11 15.94 16.59 19.21
N GLY A 12 17.21 16.43 18.80
CA GLY A 12 17.85 17.32 17.84
C GLY A 12 17.11 17.31 16.51
N ALA A 13 17.17 18.41 15.75
CA ALA A 13 16.66 18.40 14.39
C ALA A 13 17.68 17.69 13.49
N ALA A 14 17.27 16.67 12.73
CA ALA A 14 18.12 15.98 11.78
C ALA A 14 18.55 16.94 10.65
N PRO A 15 19.78 16.81 10.12
CA PRO A 15 20.17 17.59 8.97
C PRO A 15 19.32 17.18 7.76
N SER A 16 18.77 18.17 7.05
CA SER A 16 18.11 17.94 5.76
C SER A 16 19.12 17.32 4.79
N PRO A 17 18.76 16.21 4.11
CA PRO A 17 19.67 15.48 3.25
C PRO A 17 20.02 16.29 2.00
N ALA A 18 21.10 15.92 1.31
CA ALA A 18 21.44 16.51 0.01
C ALA A 18 20.53 15.99 -1.12
N SER A 19 19.91 14.83 -0.91
CA SER A 19 19.08 14.12 -1.90
C SER A 19 17.96 13.34 -1.20
N LEU A 20 16.84 13.14 -1.90
CA LEU A 20 15.75 12.25 -1.49
C LEU A 20 15.78 10.90 -2.24
N ALA A 21 16.75 10.66 -3.12
CA ALA A 21 16.88 9.37 -3.81
C ALA A 21 17.01 8.21 -2.80
N GLY A 22 16.33 7.10 -3.07
CA GLY A 22 16.25 5.94 -2.16
C GLY A 22 15.32 6.15 -0.96
N THR A 23 14.47 7.18 -0.97
CA THR A 23 13.46 7.40 0.08
C THR A 23 12.06 7.08 -0.41
N VAL A 24 11.21 6.66 0.52
CA VAL A 24 9.80 6.34 0.34
C VAL A 24 8.98 7.54 0.81
N PHE A 25 8.10 8.03 -0.05
CA PHE A 25 7.11 9.03 0.31
C PHE A 25 5.74 8.37 0.41
N ARG A 26 5.10 8.52 1.57
CA ARG A 26 3.73 8.06 1.80
C ARG A 26 2.85 9.25 2.08
N GLU A 27 1.76 9.37 1.36
CA GLU A 27 0.74 10.39 1.62
C GLU A 27 -0.60 9.73 1.85
N ARG A 28 -1.37 10.36 2.73
CA ARG A 28 -2.82 10.18 2.83
C ARG A 28 -3.48 11.54 2.82
N GLY A 29 -4.67 11.61 2.26
CA GLY A 29 -5.49 12.81 2.35
C GLY A 29 -6.95 12.52 2.11
N GLY A 30 -7.75 13.55 2.22
CA GLY A 30 -9.17 13.50 1.93
C GLY A 30 -9.76 14.88 1.71
N ILE A 31 -10.96 14.86 1.13
CA ILE A 31 -11.78 16.05 0.92
C ILE A 31 -13.13 15.77 1.55
N ALA A 32 -13.42 16.47 2.64
CA ALA A 32 -14.64 16.26 3.43
C ALA A 32 -15.90 16.49 2.57
N ALA A 33 -15.92 17.58 1.80
CA ALA A 33 -17.03 17.94 0.92
C ALA A 33 -17.33 16.89 -0.16
N LEU A 34 -16.29 16.19 -0.66
CA LEU A 34 -16.43 15.15 -1.68
C LEU A 34 -16.55 13.75 -1.10
N ARG A 35 -16.47 13.61 0.24
CA ARG A 35 -16.45 12.31 0.91
C ARG A 35 -15.40 11.38 0.29
N LEU A 36 -14.23 11.92 0.00
CA LEU A 36 -13.17 11.20 -0.70
C LEU A 36 -11.94 11.11 0.20
N GLY A 37 -11.32 9.93 0.23
CA GLY A 37 -10.02 9.70 0.84
C GLY A 37 -9.08 9.04 -0.16
N TRP A 38 -7.79 9.27 -0.02
CA TRP A 38 -6.77 8.59 -0.83
C TRP A 38 -5.52 8.27 -0.02
N GLN A 39 -4.74 7.33 -0.56
CA GLN A 39 -3.39 7.02 -0.13
C GLN A 39 -2.49 6.83 -1.35
N ARG A 40 -1.25 7.31 -1.25
CA ARG A 40 -0.22 7.00 -2.23
C ARG A 40 1.11 6.65 -1.57
N THR A 41 1.85 5.77 -2.23
CA THR A 41 3.22 5.40 -1.89
C THR A 41 4.06 5.49 -3.15
N ILE A 42 5.13 6.27 -3.08
CA ILE A 42 6.10 6.44 -4.17
C ILE A 42 7.50 6.21 -3.63
N ILE A 43 8.42 5.86 -4.54
CA ILE A 43 9.85 5.80 -4.24
C ILE A 43 10.55 6.80 -5.13
N PHE A 44 11.35 7.66 -4.53
CA PHE A 44 12.29 8.49 -5.27
C PHE A 44 13.47 7.63 -5.71
N THR A 45 13.57 7.34 -7.00
CA THR A 45 14.59 6.42 -7.55
C THR A 45 15.89 7.14 -7.86
N THR A 46 15.81 8.41 -8.26
CA THR A 46 16.95 9.30 -8.49
C THR A 46 16.63 10.68 -7.90
N ASP A 47 17.54 11.63 -8.02
CA ASP A 47 17.32 13.01 -7.54
C ASP A 47 16.18 13.76 -8.24
N THR A 48 15.70 13.24 -9.37
CA THR A 48 14.67 13.90 -10.19
C THR A 48 13.52 12.99 -10.58
N LYS A 49 13.59 11.68 -10.30
CA LYS A 49 12.59 10.70 -10.71
C LYS A 49 12.00 9.95 -9.53
N PHE A 50 10.71 9.65 -9.63
CA PHE A 50 10.04 8.74 -8.72
C PHE A 50 9.23 7.71 -9.49
N VAL A 51 8.98 6.57 -8.83
CA VAL A 51 8.05 5.55 -9.31
C VAL A 51 6.85 5.47 -8.36
N TYR A 52 5.65 5.27 -8.89
CA TYR A 52 4.52 4.93 -8.03
C TYR A 52 4.58 3.45 -7.66
N VAL A 53 4.36 3.19 -6.36
CA VAL A 53 4.23 1.83 -5.83
C VAL A 53 2.76 1.49 -5.63
N LYS A 54 2.03 2.34 -4.91
CA LYS A 54 0.64 2.09 -4.50
C LYS A 54 -0.19 3.36 -4.62
N ALA A 55 -1.39 3.24 -5.15
CA ALA A 55 -2.41 4.29 -5.12
C ALA A 55 -3.76 3.68 -4.76
N LEU A 56 -4.40 4.19 -3.72
CA LEU A 56 -5.73 3.76 -3.29
C LEU A 56 -6.65 4.95 -3.09
N SER A 57 -7.94 4.75 -3.35
CA SER A 57 -9.02 5.70 -3.05
C SER A 57 -10.09 5.04 -2.18
N GLN A 58 -10.88 5.86 -1.50
CA GLN A 58 -12.03 5.44 -0.71
C GLN A 58 -13.12 6.52 -0.78
N SER A 59 -14.37 6.10 -0.92
CA SER A 59 -15.53 6.99 -0.88
C SER A 59 -16.32 6.79 0.41
N PHE A 60 -16.50 7.82 1.23
CA PHE A 60 -17.31 7.73 2.44
C PHE A 60 -18.81 7.68 2.10
N PRO A 61 -19.60 6.85 2.79
CA PRO A 61 -19.28 6.15 4.04
C PRO A 61 -18.75 4.72 3.87
N THR A 62 -18.35 4.28 2.67
CA THR A 62 -17.86 2.92 2.51
C THR A 62 -16.51 2.74 3.21
N THR A 63 -16.28 1.55 3.76
CA THR A 63 -14.99 1.14 4.35
C THR A 63 -14.04 0.55 3.31
N ASP A 64 -14.50 0.48 2.06
CA ASP A 64 -13.82 -0.24 0.99
C ASP A 64 -12.82 0.71 0.32
N TRP A 65 -11.62 0.19 0.11
CA TRP A 65 -10.59 0.87 -0.67
C TRP A 65 -10.64 0.34 -2.10
N ALA A 66 -10.33 1.17 -3.07
CA ALA A 66 -10.12 0.78 -4.45
C ALA A 66 -8.67 1.07 -4.84
N VAL A 67 -8.04 0.13 -5.55
CA VAL A 67 -6.79 0.37 -6.26
C VAL A 67 -7.06 1.29 -7.43
N GLU A 68 -6.32 2.38 -7.46
CA GLU A 68 -6.36 3.38 -8.51
C GLU A 68 -5.27 3.11 -9.54
N THR A 69 -5.51 3.53 -10.78
CA THR A 69 -4.41 3.76 -11.71
C THR A 69 -3.52 4.85 -11.11
N ALA A 70 -2.33 4.46 -10.69
CA ALA A 70 -1.33 5.43 -10.28
C ALA A 70 -0.97 6.29 -11.51
N GLY A 71 -0.63 7.56 -11.28
CA GLY A 71 -0.12 8.40 -12.38
C GLY A 71 1.11 7.76 -13.03
N PRO A 72 1.54 8.23 -14.21
CA PRO A 72 2.81 7.75 -14.76
C PRO A 72 3.94 8.04 -13.78
N ASP A 73 4.99 7.21 -13.80
CA ASP A 73 6.24 7.52 -13.12
C ASP A 73 6.68 8.94 -13.50
N GLY A 74 7.06 9.72 -12.50
CA GLY A 74 7.10 11.18 -12.64
C GLY A 74 8.43 11.78 -12.24
N SER A 75 8.43 13.11 -12.20
CA SER A 75 9.56 13.90 -11.73
C SER A 75 9.21 14.76 -10.52
N TYR A 76 10.23 15.02 -9.72
CA TYR A 76 10.15 15.91 -8.58
C TYR A 76 11.34 16.86 -8.55
N VAL A 77 11.19 17.95 -7.81
CA VAL A 77 12.28 18.86 -7.46
C VAL A 77 12.38 18.90 -5.95
N TYR A 78 13.56 18.61 -5.41
CA TYR A 78 13.86 18.80 -4.00
C TYR A 78 14.88 19.94 -3.83
N ARG A 79 14.58 20.86 -2.92
CA ARG A 79 15.47 21.96 -2.57
C ARG A 79 15.66 22.01 -1.06
N LYS A 80 16.91 21.95 -0.61
CA LYS A 80 17.26 22.28 0.77
C LYS A 80 17.03 23.77 1.04
N THR A 81 16.27 24.10 2.08
CA THR A 81 15.93 25.49 2.46
C THR A 81 16.55 25.92 3.78
N GLY A 82 17.03 24.97 4.58
CA GLY A 82 17.72 25.24 5.84
C GLY A 82 18.43 24.00 6.37
N ALA A 83 19.03 24.10 7.56
CA ALA A 83 19.82 23.02 8.17
C ALA A 83 19.01 21.73 8.35
N SER A 84 17.73 21.85 8.72
CA SER A 84 16.77 20.76 8.95
C SER A 84 15.47 20.94 8.16
N THR A 85 15.49 21.75 7.10
CA THR A 85 14.30 22.06 6.29
C THR A 85 14.57 21.94 4.79
N GLY A 86 13.53 21.60 4.04
CA GLY A 86 13.56 21.53 2.59
C GLY A 86 12.18 21.74 1.97
N GLU A 87 12.14 21.81 0.65
CA GLU A 87 10.94 21.93 -0.16
C GLU A 87 10.94 20.83 -1.22
N LEU A 88 9.78 20.19 -1.39
CA LEU A 88 9.57 19.11 -2.35
C LEU A 88 8.42 19.47 -3.27
N THR A 89 8.69 19.64 -4.55
CA THR A 89 7.68 19.97 -5.56
C THR A 89 7.43 18.77 -6.46
N PHE A 90 6.16 18.37 -6.58
CA PHE A 90 5.71 17.37 -7.54
C PHE A 90 5.11 18.04 -8.78
N SER A 91 5.46 17.55 -9.96
CA SER A 91 4.65 17.72 -11.17
C SER A 91 3.80 16.46 -11.32
N ASP A 92 2.59 16.45 -10.76
CA ASP A 92 1.79 15.25 -10.58
C ASP A 92 0.38 15.48 -11.16
N ALA A 93 -0.02 14.63 -12.10
CA ALA A 93 -1.35 14.61 -12.71
C ALA A 93 -2.39 13.88 -11.83
N PHE A 94 -1.97 13.24 -10.74
CA PHE A 94 -2.85 12.50 -9.85
C PHE A 94 -3.75 13.44 -9.05
N LEU A 95 -3.23 14.54 -8.49
CA LEU A 95 -4.08 15.56 -7.85
C LEU A 95 -4.89 16.36 -8.87
N GLU A 96 -4.42 16.52 -10.11
CA GLU A 96 -5.25 17.06 -11.19
C GLU A 96 -6.46 16.16 -11.48
N ARG A 97 -6.27 14.82 -11.44
CA ARG A 97 -7.33 13.82 -11.64
C ARG A 97 -8.28 13.67 -10.45
N VAL A 98 -7.74 13.70 -9.22
CA VAL A 98 -8.51 13.49 -7.98
C VAL A 98 -9.16 14.79 -7.49
N THR A 99 -8.61 15.95 -7.89
CA THR A 99 -9.09 17.28 -7.50
C THR A 99 -9.01 18.29 -8.64
N PRO A 100 -10.04 18.39 -9.51
CA PRO A 100 -10.16 19.52 -10.43
C PRO A 100 -10.25 20.88 -9.71
N PHE A 101 -10.66 20.86 -8.43
CA PHE A 101 -10.96 22.04 -7.61
C PHE A 101 -9.78 22.57 -6.77
N ALA A 102 -8.65 21.87 -6.75
CA ALA A 102 -7.46 22.30 -6.01
C ALA A 102 -6.49 23.17 -6.84
N GLY A 103 -6.89 23.58 -8.05
CA GLY A 103 -6.05 24.35 -8.96
C GLY A 103 -4.90 23.51 -9.48
N GLY A 104 -5.16 22.70 -10.51
CA GLY A 104 -4.16 21.84 -11.15
C GLY A 104 -2.84 22.58 -11.41
N GLY A 105 -1.75 22.02 -10.90
CA GLY A 105 -0.42 22.60 -10.95
C GLY A 105 0.55 21.96 -9.96
N PRO A 106 1.85 22.27 -10.07
CA PRO A 106 2.86 21.68 -9.20
C PRO A 106 2.60 21.99 -7.73
N ARG A 107 2.66 20.95 -6.89
CA ARG A 107 2.45 21.10 -5.44
C ARG A 107 3.78 21.07 -4.71
N THR A 108 4.08 22.14 -3.98
CA THR A 108 5.27 22.23 -3.11
C THR A 108 4.91 21.90 -1.67
N LEU A 109 5.58 20.90 -1.11
CA LEU A 109 5.52 20.52 0.29
C LEU A 109 6.70 21.11 1.03
N LYS A 110 6.44 21.65 2.22
CA LYS A 110 7.48 22.02 3.16
C LYS A 110 7.86 20.79 3.98
N LEU A 111 9.15 20.52 4.06
CA LEU A 111 9.72 19.37 4.78
C LEU A 111 10.46 19.87 6.01
N GLU A 112 10.17 19.25 7.15
CA GLU A 112 10.89 19.43 8.41
C GLU A 112 11.48 18.07 8.82
N PHE A 113 12.81 18.02 8.93
CA PHE A 113 13.54 16.80 9.23
C PHE A 113 13.80 16.72 10.76
N ALA A 114 13.27 15.68 11.41
CA ALA A 114 13.47 15.43 12.84
C ALA A 114 14.46 14.28 13.04
N ASP A 115 15.34 14.33 14.06
CA ASP A 115 16.13 13.15 14.43
C ASP A 115 15.22 12.16 15.13
N GLU A 116 14.67 11.18 14.40
CA GLU A 116 14.44 9.80 14.86
C GLU A 116 14.30 8.85 13.66
N SER A 117 14.58 7.56 13.92
CA SER A 117 14.66 6.44 12.98
C SER A 117 13.52 6.37 11.95
N ASP A 118 13.89 6.02 10.73
CA ASP A 118 13.07 5.79 9.55
C ASP A 118 12.18 6.94 9.07
N ALA A 119 11.70 7.88 9.89
CA ALA A 119 10.85 8.99 9.45
C ALA A 119 11.66 10.28 9.20
N LEU A 120 12.05 10.51 7.94
CA LEU A 120 12.84 11.67 7.50
C LEU A 120 12.04 12.99 7.59
N ALA A 121 10.72 12.97 7.47
CA ALA A 121 9.87 14.14 7.72
C ALA A 121 8.52 13.71 8.31
N GLY A 122 8.07 14.44 9.34
CA GLY A 122 6.81 14.19 10.04
C GLY A 122 5.56 14.56 9.21
N PRO A 123 4.34 14.29 9.72
CA PRO A 123 3.10 14.63 9.04
C PRO A 123 2.97 16.13 8.81
N GLY A 124 3.30 16.59 7.59
CA GLY A 124 3.03 17.95 7.14
C GLY A 124 1.64 18.07 6.50
N ASP A 125 0.99 19.23 6.66
CA ASP A 125 -0.33 19.48 6.11
C ASP A 125 -0.32 19.42 4.59
N VAL A 126 -1.34 18.74 4.05
CA VAL A 126 -1.49 18.54 2.62
C VAL A 126 -2.34 19.66 1.98
N GLY A 127 -3.02 20.49 2.78
CA GLY A 127 -4.03 21.46 2.34
C GLY A 127 -3.53 22.86 2.00
N GLN A 128 -4.11 23.46 0.94
CA GLN A 128 -3.89 24.84 0.50
C GLN A 128 -4.84 25.87 1.15
N GLY A 129 -5.22 25.68 2.42
CA GLY A 129 -6.01 26.69 3.15
C GLY A 129 -7.52 26.72 2.86
N THR A 130 -8.09 25.71 2.21
CA THR A 130 -9.54 25.51 2.13
C THR A 130 -9.96 24.50 3.20
N HIS A 131 -10.99 24.84 4.01
CA HIS A 131 -11.44 24.04 5.17
C HIS A 131 -11.84 22.58 4.84
N ASP A 132 -12.04 22.24 3.57
CA ASP A 132 -12.49 20.92 3.14
C ASP A 132 -11.37 19.90 2.88
N PHE A 133 -10.11 20.34 2.77
CA PHE A 133 -8.98 19.48 2.43
C PHE A 133 -8.15 19.15 3.66
N PHE A 134 -7.88 17.86 3.89
CA PHE A 134 -7.00 17.40 4.97
C PHE A 134 -6.04 16.32 4.47
N GLY A 135 -4.90 16.18 5.14
CA GLY A 135 -3.98 15.10 4.83
C GLY A 135 -2.65 15.25 5.51
N SER A 136 -1.86 14.18 5.43
CA SER A 136 -0.53 14.10 5.98
C SER A 136 0.38 13.31 5.04
N PHE A 137 1.65 13.65 4.99
CA PHE A 137 2.66 12.82 4.34
C PHE A 137 3.77 12.42 5.31
N ALA A 138 4.52 11.38 4.96
CA ALA A 138 5.72 10.98 5.67
C ALA A 138 6.80 10.60 4.64
N LEU A 139 8.03 11.01 4.92
CA LEU A 139 9.21 10.52 4.21
C LEU A 139 9.88 9.48 5.07
N SER A 140 10.30 8.37 4.48
CA SER A 140 11.13 7.40 5.17
C SER A 140 12.27 6.90 4.30
N LYS A 141 13.34 6.39 4.92
CA LYS A 141 14.30 5.60 4.15
C LYS A 141 13.58 4.42 3.52
N LEU A 142 13.95 4.04 2.30
CA LEU A 142 13.58 2.72 1.80
C LEU A 142 14.25 1.73 2.73
N ALA A 143 13.45 0.88 3.39
CA ALA A 143 13.99 -0.10 4.31
C ALA A 143 15.04 -0.92 3.55
N THR A 144 16.30 -0.83 3.98
CA THR A 144 17.33 -1.74 3.51
C THR A 144 16.90 -3.15 3.92
N ALA A 145 17.15 -4.14 3.07
CA ALA A 145 16.76 -5.53 3.28
C ALA A 145 17.20 -6.13 4.63
N GLU A 146 18.08 -5.42 5.37
CA GLU A 146 18.52 -5.76 6.72
C GLU A 146 17.41 -5.63 7.81
N GLY A 147 16.30 -4.93 7.53
CA GLY A 147 15.20 -4.72 8.50
C GLY A 147 13.83 -5.33 8.13
N GLN A 148 13.61 -5.72 6.88
CA GLN A 148 12.38 -6.40 6.44
C GLN A 148 12.69 -7.86 6.10
N SER A 149 12.34 -8.79 7.00
CA SER A 149 12.82 -10.17 6.93
C SER A 149 12.16 -11.03 5.84
N VAL A 150 11.13 -10.54 5.13
CA VAL A 150 10.49 -11.25 4.01
C VAL A 150 9.90 -10.24 3.03
N ALA A 151 10.45 -10.16 1.80
CA ALA A 151 9.86 -9.37 0.71
C ALA A 151 8.64 -10.05 0.09
N ASN A 152 8.63 -11.39 0.08
CA ASN A 152 7.56 -12.22 -0.44
C ASN A 152 7.47 -13.57 0.30
N LEU A 153 6.25 -13.99 0.63
CA LEU A 153 5.89 -15.35 1.01
C LEU A 153 5.09 -15.97 -0.13
N SER A 154 5.43 -17.18 -0.55
CA SER A 154 4.74 -17.89 -1.63
C SER A 154 4.51 -19.34 -1.24
N MET A 155 3.27 -19.81 -1.40
CA MET A 155 2.88 -21.19 -1.13
C MET A 155 1.94 -21.69 -2.23
N ARG A 156 2.34 -22.77 -2.92
CA ARG A 156 1.47 -23.49 -3.84
C ARG A 156 0.83 -24.68 -3.13
N GLY A 157 -0.47 -24.84 -3.29
CA GLY A 157 -1.18 -25.97 -2.74
C GLY A 157 -2.55 -26.16 -3.37
N ARG A 158 -3.15 -27.31 -3.09
CA ARG A 158 -4.48 -27.64 -3.58
C ARG A 158 -5.54 -27.23 -2.56
N VAL A 159 -6.53 -26.49 -3.03
CA VAL A 159 -7.79 -26.23 -2.30
C VAL A 159 -8.81 -27.28 -2.70
N ALA A 160 -9.61 -27.77 -1.75
CA ALA A 160 -10.72 -28.68 -2.03
C ALA A 160 -11.90 -28.39 -1.08
N PRO A 161 -13.12 -28.85 -1.38
CA PRO A 161 -14.24 -28.77 -0.45
C PRO A 161 -13.87 -29.34 0.92
N GLY A 162 -14.09 -28.55 1.99
CA GLY A 162 -13.73 -28.93 3.36
C GLY A 162 -12.22 -28.93 3.67
N ASN A 163 -11.36 -28.55 2.73
CA ASN A 163 -9.92 -28.48 2.92
C ASN A 163 -9.34 -27.16 2.38
N ALA A 164 -9.11 -26.22 3.29
CA ALA A 164 -8.60 -24.90 2.97
C ALA A 164 -7.07 -24.89 2.81
N LEU A 165 -6.58 -24.07 1.88
CA LEU A 165 -5.16 -23.68 1.84
C LEU A 165 -4.96 -22.47 2.76
N VAL A 166 -4.04 -22.60 3.72
CA VAL A 166 -3.85 -21.61 4.79
C VAL A 166 -2.41 -21.13 4.81
N VAL A 167 -2.21 -19.81 4.75
CA VAL A 167 -0.90 -19.18 4.75
C VAL A 167 -0.82 -18.16 5.88
N GLY A 168 0.04 -18.42 6.87
CA GLY A 168 0.27 -17.54 8.01
C GLY A 168 1.49 -16.64 7.81
N PHE A 169 1.41 -15.38 8.27
CA PHE A 169 2.53 -14.45 8.30
C PHE A 169 2.47 -13.51 9.50
N VAL A 170 3.60 -12.92 9.87
CA VAL A 170 3.72 -12.00 11.01
C VAL A 170 4.32 -10.67 10.55
N LEU A 171 3.67 -9.58 10.91
CA LEU A 171 4.16 -8.23 10.69
C LEU A 171 4.68 -7.67 12.00
N LYS A 172 5.93 -7.19 12.00
CA LYS A 172 6.56 -6.55 13.16
C LYS A 172 6.39 -5.04 13.15
N SER A 173 6.33 -4.44 11.97
CA SER A 173 6.20 -3.00 11.84
C SER A 173 4.82 -2.55 12.35
N PRO A 174 4.75 -1.45 13.12
CA PRO A 174 3.48 -0.92 13.63
C PRO A 174 2.52 -0.54 12.51
N GLN A 175 3.06 -0.36 11.30
CA GLN A 175 2.41 0.14 10.12
C GLN A 175 2.98 -0.62 8.92
N SER A 176 2.20 -1.51 8.30
CA SER A 176 2.61 -2.30 7.14
C SER A 176 1.58 -2.21 6.02
N HIS A 177 2.05 -2.40 4.80
CA HIS A 177 1.22 -2.52 3.62
C HIS A 177 1.49 -3.89 3.00
N VAL A 178 0.45 -4.62 2.62
CA VAL A 178 0.60 -5.91 1.96
C VAL A 178 -0.22 -5.98 0.69
N MET A 179 0.31 -6.70 -0.28
CA MET A 179 -0.44 -7.22 -1.42
C MET A 179 -0.54 -8.73 -1.28
N ILE A 180 -1.75 -9.26 -1.41
CA ILE A 180 -2.04 -10.69 -1.37
C ILE A 180 -2.54 -11.10 -2.76
N ARG A 181 -2.04 -12.21 -3.29
CA ARG A 181 -2.54 -12.81 -4.53
C ARG A 181 -2.92 -14.26 -4.27
N VAL A 182 -4.02 -14.71 -4.85
CA VAL A 182 -4.37 -16.12 -4.95
C VAL A 182 -4.59 -16.45 -6.42
N VAL A 183 -3.63 -17.15 -6.97
CA VAL A 183 -3.51 -17.40 -8.40
C VAL A 183 -3.95 -18.83 -8.69
N GLY A 184 -5.02 -18.99 -9.45
CA GLY A 184 -5.56 -20.23 -9.98
C GLY A 184 -5.49 -20.23 -11.51
N PRO A 185 -6.41 -19.57 -12.25
CA PRO A 185 -6.44 -19.66 -13.71
C PRO A 185 -5.12 -19.29 -14.41
N SER A 186 -4.45 -18.21 -13.99
CA SER A 186 -3.17 -17.80 -14.62
C SER A 186 -2.06 -18.84 -14.51
N LEU A 187 -2.13 -19.79 -13.57
CA LEU A 187 -1.13 -20.85 -13.44
C LEU A 187 -1.11 -21.80 -14.65
N ARG A 188 -2.18 -21.83 -15.46
CA ARG A 188 -2.25 -22.64 -16.68
C ARG A 188 -1.19 -22.23 -17.70
N ALA A 189 -0.87 -20.94 -17.78
CA ALA A 189 0.20 -20.42 -18.64
C ALA A 189 1.59 -20.97 -18.26
N PHE A 190 1.75 -21.43 -17.02
CA PHE A 190 2.97 -22.07 -16.51
C PHE A 190 2.92 -23.60 -16.59
N GLY A 191 1.96 -24.17 -17.32
CA GLY A 191 1.81 -25.61 -17.48
C GLY A 191 1.28 -26.34 -16.25
N ILE A 192 0.70 -25.62 -15.28
CA ILE A 192 0.08 -26.24 -14.11
C ILE A 192 -1.35 -26.68 -14.46
N PRO A 193 -1.67 -27.98 -14.40
CA PRO A 193 -3.02 -28.48 -14.68
C PRO A 193 -3.91 -28.38 -13.44
N GLN A 194 -5.22 -28.59 -13.63
CA GLN A 194 -6.20 -28.70 -12.52
C GLN A 194 -6.20 -27.49 -11.57
N THR A 195 -6.01 -26.29 -12.12
CA THR A 195 -5.97 -25.05 -11.35
C THR A 195 -7.34 -24.70 -10.77
N TRP A 196 -7.35 -24.06 -9.59
CA TRP A 196 -8.57 -23.58 -8.96
C TRP A 196 -9.21 -22.52 -9.88
N ALA A 197 -10.44 -22.76 -10.33
CA ALA A 197 -11.05 -21.94 -11.38
C ALA A 197 -11.57 -20.58 -10.90
N ASN A 198 -11.86 -20.47 -9.60
CA ASN A 198 -12.41 -19.26 -8.99
C ASN A 198 -11.78 -19.02 -7.61
N PRO A 199 -10.46 -18.77 -7.56
CA PRO A 199 -9.76 -18.55 -6.31
C PRO A 199 -10.29 -17.32 -5.59
N ARG A 200 -10.27 -17.40 -4.27
CA ARG A 200 -10.62 -16.32 -3.37
C ARG A 200 -9.97 -16.56 -2.02
N PHE A 201 -9.91 -15.52 -1.21
CA PHE A 201 -9.38 -15.65 0.14
C PHE A 201 -10.09 -14.76 1.12
N GLU A 202 -9.94 -15.15 2.38
CA GLU A 202 -10.18 -14.30 3.54
C GLU A 202 -8.85 -13.99 4.22
N LEU A 203 -8.69 -12.77 4.69
CA LEU A 203 -7.60 -12.39 5.58
C LEU A 203 -8.12 -12.31 7.00
N HIS A 204 -7.48 -13.04 7.90
CA HIS A 204 -7.79 -13.08 9.32
C HIS A 204 -6.65 -12.46 10.13
N ALA A 205 -7.00 -11.73 11.19
CA ALA A 205 -6.04 -11.21 12.16
C ALA A 205 -6.16 -12.02 13.45
N ALA A 206 -5.02 -12.37 14.07
CA ALA A 206 -5.02 -13.12 15.32
C ALA A 206 -5.88 -12.43 16.39
N GLY A 207 -6.69 -13.24 17.10
CA GLY A 207 -7.62 -12.75 18.11
C GLY A 207 -8.94 -12.17 17.56
N ARG A 208 -9.19 -12.23 16.24
CA ARG A 208 -10.50 -11.93 15.64
C ARG A 208 -11.14 -13.18 15.06
N SER A 209 -12.43 -13.37 15.32
CA SER A 209 -13.20 -14.49 14.75
C SER A 209 -13.73 -14.18 13.35
N ALA A 210 -13.92 -12.90 13.01
CA ALA A 210 -14.36 -12.47 11.69
C ALA A 210 -13.16 -12.07 10.83
N PRO A 211 -13.21 -12.34 9.50
CA PRO A 211 -12.18 -11.87 8.59
C PRO A 211 -12.12 -10.33 8.57
N ILE A 212 -10.93 -9.79 8.35
CA ILE A 212 -10.73 -8.35 8.09
C ILE A 212 -10.89 -8.03 6.61
N SER A 213 -10.80 -9.01 5.71
CA SER A 213 -11.07 -8.88 4.28
C SER A 213 -11.43 -10.23 3.67
N GLY A 214 -12.18 -10.24 2.58
CA GLY A 214 -12.73 -11.45 1.97
C GLY A 214 -13.92 -12.03 2.74
N GLY A 215 -14.82 -12.71 2.03
CA GLY A 215 -16.02 -13.34 2.59
C GLY A 215 -17.30 -12.48 2.46
N PRO A 216 -18.48 -13.06 2.80
CA PRO A 216 -19.76 -12.34 2.79
C PRO A 216 -19.85 -11.35 3.97
N GLY A 217 -19.82 -10.05 3.67
CA GLY A 217 -19.94 -8.96 4.66
C GLY A 217 -19.28 -7.65 4.20
N PRO A 218 -19.40 -6.56 4.98
CA PRO A 218 -18.68 -5.32 4.70
C PRO A 218 -17.17 -5.56 4.71
N ARG A 219 -16.47 -5.17 3.64
CA ARG A 219 -15.03 -5.40 3.49
C ARG A 219 -14.30 -4.37 4.35
N HIS A 220 -13.77 -4.81 5.49
CA HIS A 220 -13.16 -3.90 6.45
C HIS A 220 -11.73 -3.51 6.04
N GLY A 221 -11.62 -2.52 5.17
CA GLY A 221 -10.39 -1.76 5.02
C GLY A 221 -9.28 -2.48 4.25
N ILE A 222 -9.61 -3.25 3.20
CA ILE A 222 -8.68 -3.76 2.19
C ILE A 222 -9.35 -3.63 0.81
N ALA A 223 -8.59 -3.20 -0.19
CA ALA A 223 -9.03 -3.22 -1.58
C ALA A 223 -8.96 -4.66 -2.09
N TYR A 224 -10.10 -5.34 -2.19
CA TYR A 224 -10.17 -6.77 -2.51
C TYR A 224 -10.94 -7.02 -3.80
N TYR A 225 -10.32 -7.81 -4.67
CA TYR A 225 -10.80 -8.16 -6.01
C TYR A 225 -10.77 -9.68 -6.15
N GLU A 226 -11.94 -10.33 -6.12
CA GLU A 226 -12.07 -11.78 -6.37
C GLU A 226 -11.72 -12.12 -7.81
N ASP A 227 -12.13 -11.26 -8.75
CA ASP A 227 -11.72 -11.31 -10.14
C ASP A 227 -10.87 -10.05 -10.39
N TRP A 228 -9.55 -10.19 -10.33
CA TRP A 228 -8.62 -9.04 -10.31
C TRP A 228 -8.82 -8.06 -11.47
N SER A 229 -9.27 -8.55 -12.63
CA SER A 229 -9.48 -7.76 -13.83
C SER A 229 -10.95 -7.41 -14.12
N ARG A 230 -11.89 -7.57 -13.17
CA ARG A 230 -13.30 -7.17 -13.37
C ARG A 230 -13.50 -5.66 -13.47
N SER A 231 -12.54 -4.87 -13.01
CA SER A 231 -12.59 -3.40 -13.08
C SER A 231 -11.44 -2.87 -13.93
N ASP A 232 -11.76 -2.34 -15.11
CA ASP A 232 -10.78 -1.71 -16.01
C ASP A 232 -10.02 -0.55 -15.33
N ALA A 233 -10.64 0.10 -14.33
CA ALA A 233 -10.03 1.22 -13.61
C ALA A 233 -8.86 0.80 -12.69
N SER A 234 -8.90 -0.43 -12.15
CA SER A 234 -7.92 -0.92 -11.18
C SER A 234 -6.79 -1.75 -11.81
N VAL A 235 -7.03 -2.34 -13.00
CA VAL A 235 -6.05 -3.19 -13.70
C VAL A 235 -4.69 -2.51 -13.92
N PRO A 236 -4.60 -1.25 -14.39
CA PRO A 236 -3.29 -0.61 -14.57
C PRO A 236 -2.51 -0.45 -13.26
N GLY A 237 -3.19 -0.05 -12.17
CA GLY A 237 -2.58 0.09 -10.85
C GLY A 237 -2.10 -1.24 -10.26
N LEU A 238 -2.88 -2.31 -10.45
CA LEU A 238 -2.48 -3.66 -10.05
C LEU A 238 -1.28 -4.17 -10.87
N ASN A 239 -1.27 -3.97 -12.18
CA ASN A 239 -0.14 -4.35 -13.03
C ASN A 239 1.16 -3.61 -12.65
N GLN A 240 1.04 -2.32 -12.30
CA GLN A 240 2.18 -1.55 -11.81
C GLN A 240 2.70 -2.10 -10.47
N LEU A 241 1.80 -2.43 -9.53
CA LEU A 241 2.16 -3.10 -8.28
C LEU A 241 2.87 -4.43 -8.53
N PHE A 242 2.36 -5.25 -9.47
CA PHE A 242 2.98 -6.54 -9.80
C PHE A 242 4.39 -6.35 -10.34
N SER A 243 4.56 -5.44 -11.31
CA SER A 243 5.86 -5.09 -11.86
C SER A 243 6.83 -4.63 -10.77
N TYR A 244 6.37 -3.75 -9.87
CA TYR A 244 7.18 -3.22 -8.78
C TYR A 244 7.70 -4.32 -7.84
N VAL A 245 6.86 -5.29 -7.44
CA VAL A 245 7.29 -6.38 -6.56
C VAL A 245 7.92 -7.57 -7.29
N GLY A 246 8.13 -7.48 -8.61
CA GLY A 246 8.65 -8.58 -9.43
C GLY A 246 7.69 -9.76 -9.58
N ALA A 247 6.40 -9.54 -9.35
CA ALA A 247 5.34 -10.51 -9.55
C ALA A 247 5.02 -10.66 -11.05
N PHE A 248 4.83 -11.90 -11.52
CA PHE A 248 4.39 -12.15 -12.88
C PHE A 248 2.99 -11.59 -13.14
N SER A 249 2.72 -11.19 -14.38
CA SER A 249 1.40 -10.69 -14.81
C SER A 249 0.34 -11.78 -14.71
N LEU A 250 -0.85 -11.41 -14.24
CA LEU A 250 -2.01 -12.28 -14.28
C LEU A 250 -2.66 -12.21 -15.68
N GLU A 251 -3.30 -13.30 -16.09
CA GLU A 251 -4.02 -13.40 -17.35
C GLU A 251 -5.23 -12.46 -17.34
N ALA A 252 -5.36 -11.65 -18.40
CA ALA A 252 -6.48 -10.72 -18.52
C ALA A 252 -7.80 -11.49 -18.59
N GLY A 253 -8.78 -11.10 -17.77
CA GLY A 253 -10.08 -11.77 -17.68
C GLY A 253 -10.10 -13.00 -16.76
N SER A 254 -8.97 -13.39 -16.17
CA SER A 254 -8.93 -14.49 -15.20
C SER A 254 -9.71 -14.15 -13.92
N ARG A 255 -10.17 -15.18 -13.21
CA ARG A 255 -10.74 -15.06 -11.86
C ARG A 255 -9.69 -15.17 -10.75
N ASP A 256 -8.42 -14.84 -11.03
CA ASP A 256 -7.40 -14.75 -10.00
C ASP A 256 -7.77 -13.64 -9.00
N ALA A 257 -7.52 -13.87 -7.71
CA ALA A 257 -7.89 -12.94 -6.65
C ALA A 257 -6.70 -12.11 -6.17
N VAL A 258 -6.94 -10.83 -5.90
CA VAL A 258 -5.92 -9.88 -5.42
C VAL A 258 -6.49 -9.00 -4.32
N GLY A 259 -5.72 -8.80 -3.25
CA GLY A 259 -6.03 -7.80 -2.23
C GLY A 259 -4.85 -6.88 -1.97
N VAL A 260 -5.12 -5.59 -1.81
CA VAL A 260 -4.12 -4.58 -1.45
C VAL A 260 -4.59 -3.87 -0.19
N SER A 261 -3.80 -3.97 0.87
CA SER A 261 -4.15 -3.31 2.12
C SER A 261 -3.82 -1.81 2.06
N PRO A 262 -4.73 -0.92 2.51
CA PRO A 262 -4.38 0.46 2.79
C PRO A 262 -3.34 0.55 3.89
N ARG A 263 -3.51 -0.25 4.95
CA ARG A 263 -2.66 -0.29 6.14
C ARG A 263 -3.12 -1.39 7.08
N ILE A 264 -2.18 -2.22 7.54
CA ILE A 264 -2.39 -3.18 8.63
C ILE A 264 -1.29 -3.02 9.69
N GLY A 265 -1.63 -3.32 10.93
CA GLY A 265 -0.74 -3.15 12.08
C GLY A 265 0.24 -4.30 12.24
N ALA A 266 1.09 -4.21 13.26
CA ALA A 266 1.87 -5.35 13.71
C ALA A 266 0.92 -6.45 14.24
N GLY A 267 1.25 -7.71 13.99
CA GLY A 267 0.44 -8.84 14.41
C GLY A 267 0.63 -10.09 13.54
N ALA A 268 0.00 -11.17 13.97
CA ALA A 268 -0.09 -12.40 13.20
C ALA A 268 -1.36 -12.38 12.34
N TYR A 269 -1.21 -12.80 11.09
CA TYR A 269 -2.25 -12.80 10.07
C TYR A 269 -2.29 -14.14 9.35
N THR A 270 -3.47 -14.50 8.86
CA THR A 270 -3.67 -15.75 8.13
C THR A 270 -4.51 -15.50 6.89
N VAL A 271 -3.99 -15.86 5.72
CA VAL A 271 -4.76 -15.94 4.47
C VAL A 271 -5.41 -17.33 4.42
N VAL A 272 -6.73 -17.39 4.32
CA VAL A 272 -7.51 -18.62 4.27
C VAL A 272 -8.20 -18.71 2.91
N CYS A 273 -7.87 -19.75 2.15
CA CYS A 273 -8.39 -20.01 0.82
C CYS A 273 -9.28 -21.26 0.87
N THR A 274 -10.59 -21.05 0.79
CA THR A 274 -11.60 -22.12 0.93
C THR A 274 -12.41 -22.21 -0.35
N ALA A 275 -12.69 -23.44 -0.83
CA ALA A 275 -13.63 -23.67 -1.93
C ALA A 275 -15.08 -23.50 -1.45
N GLU A 276 -15.95 -22.94 -2.29
CA GLU A 276 -17.35 -22.65 -1.96
C GLU A 276 -18.19 -23.91 -2.16
N ASP A 277 -19.43 -23.89 -1.69
CA ASP A 277 -20.36 -24.97 -1.99
C ASP A 277 -20.54 -25.09 -3.51
N GLY A 278 -20.22 -26.26 -4.06
CA GLY A 278 -20.25 -26.53 -5.50
C GLY A 278 -18.98 -26.17 -6.27
N ASP A 279 -17.98 -25.57 -5.62
CA ASP A 279 -16.66 -25.31 -6.19
C ASP A 279 -15.72 -26.52 -5.90
N PRO A 280 -15.23 -27.23 -6.93
CA PRO A 280 -14.37 -28.41 -6.72
C PRO A 280 -12.98 -28.06 -6.19
N GLY A 281 -12.61 -26.77 -6.13
CA GLY A 281 -11.27 -26.33 -5.78
C GLY A 281 -10.26 -26.56 -6.90
N GLY A 282 -8.98 -26.68 -6.55
CA GLY A 282 -7.89 -26.93 -7.49
C GLY A 282 -6.55 -26.42 -6.99
N GLU A 283 -5.52 -26.51 -7.84
CA GLU A 283 -4.19 -25.96 -7.56
C GLU A 283 -4.23 -24.43 -7.54
N ALA A 284 -3.66 -23.84 -6.49
CA ALA A 284 -3.54 -22.40 -6.34
C ALA A 284 -2.17 -22.01 -5.79
N LEU A 285 -1.71 -20.81 -6.13
CA LEU A 285 -0.53 -20.17 -5.60
C LEU A 285 -0.97 -18.97 -4.76
N VAL A 286 -0.69 -19.01 -3.46
CA VAL A 286 -0.95 -17.90 -2.54
C VAL A 286 0.35 -17.14 -2.33
N GLU A 287 0.32 -15.84 -2.52
CA GLU A 287 1.46 -14.97 -2.33
C GLU A 287 1.11 -13.78 -1.45
N VAL A 288 2.04 -13.42 -0.56
CA VAL A 288 1.95 -12.23 0.29
C VAL A 288 3.22 -11.42 0.08
N TYR A 289 3.08 -10.19 -0.39
CA TYR A 289 4.15 -9.23 -0.57
C TYR A 289 4.03 -8.14 0.48
N VAL A 290 5.12 -7.83 1.18
CA VAL A 290 5.19 -6.62 2.02
C VAL A 290 5.60 -5.47 1.12
N LEU A 291 4.76 -4.44 1.06
CA LEU A 291 5.02 -3.21 0.33
C LEU A 291 5.71 -2.20 1.26
N PRO A 292 6.54 -1.30 0.71
CA PRO A 292 7.19 -0.25 1.48
C PRO A 292 6.19 0.60 2.29
#